data_AF-A0A392RJA9-F1
#
_entry.id   AF-A0A392RJA9-F1
#
_cell.length_a   1.000
_cell.length_b   1.000
_cell.length_c   1.000
_cell.angle_alpha   90.00
_cell.angle_beta   90.00
_cell.angle_gamma   90.00
#
_symmetry.space_group_name_H-M   'P 1'
#
loop_
_entity.id
_entity.type
_entity.pdbx_description
1 polymer ?
#
loop_
_entity_poly.entity_id
_entity_poly.type
_entity_poly.pdbx_seq_one_letter_code
_entity_poly.pdbx_strand_id
1 'polypeptide(L)'
;MGKLISPNQSAFVKGRLLVDGVLTVNEVVDLAKRAKQDCLIFKVDFEKAYDSVNWKFLQYMLRSFGFGEKWISWMRSCVCAGNLSVLVNGSPTDEVNIAR
;
A
#
# COMPACT_ATOMS: atom_id res chain seq x y z
N MET A 1 8.71 5.88 13.23
CA MET A 1 8.63 5.15 11.94
C MET A 1 9.47 3.88 11.86
N GLY A 2 10.69 3.84 12.41
CA GLY A 2 11.61 2.68 12.25
C GLY A 2 11.11 1.32 12.78
N LYS A 3 10.04 1.28 13.59
CA LYS A 3 9.39 0.04 14.04
C LYS A 3 8.14 -0.35 13.23
N LEU A 4 7.59 0.56 12.44
CA LEU A 4 6.32 0.36 11.74
C LEU A 4 6.53 -0.31 10.38
N ILE A 5 7.58 0.09 9.66
CA ILE A 5 7.90 -0.43 8.33
C ILE A 5 8.96 -1.52 8.49
N SER A 6 8.57 -2.76 8.17
CA SER A 6 9.49 -3.91 8.17
C SER A 6 10.66 -3.67 7.22
N PRO A 7 11.89 -4.12 7.53
CA PRO A 7 13.00 -4.11 6.58
C PRO A 7 12.68 -4.79 5.25
N ASN A 8 11.80 -5.80 5.28
CA ASN A 8 11.43 -6.60 4.10
C ASN A 8 10.36 -5.93 3.21
N GLN A 9 9.83 -4.76 3.59
CA GLN A 9 8.88 -4.01 2.77
C GLN A 9 9.63 -3.11 1.78
N SER A 10 9.70 -3.50 0.51
CA SER A 10 10.45 -2.74 -0.52
C SER A 10 9.60 -1.68 -1.23
N ALA A 11 8.33 -1.97 -1.51
CA ALA A 11 7.48 -1.07 -2.30
C ALA A 11 7.10 0.22 -1.55
N PHE A 12 7.05 1.33 -2.30
CA PHE A 12 6.61 2.66 -1.84
C PHE A 12 7.44 3.26 -0.69
N VAL A 13 8.67 2.78 -0.47
CA VAL A 13 9.60 3.32 0.53
C VAL A 13 10.80 3.94 -0.17
N LYS A 14 11.07 5.22 0.10
CA LYS A 14 12.23 5.93 -0.49
C LYS A 14 13.53 5.19 -0.13
N GLY A 15 14.35 4.94 -1.14
CA GLY A 15 15.64 4.28 -0.98
C GLY A 15 15.59 2.76 -0.90
N ARG A 16 14.43 2.13 -1.13
CA ARG A 16 14.31 0.68 -1.29
C ARG A 16 13.90 0.36 -2.73
N LEU A 17 14.54 -0.64 -3.32
CA LEU A 17 14.31 -0.98 -4.72
C LEU A 17 13.50 -2.27 -4.84
N LEU A 18 12.63 -2.35 -5.84
CA LEU A 18 11.87 -3.58 -6.12
C LEU A 18 12.79 -4.73 -6.52
N VAL A 19 13.95 -4.43 -7.12
CA VAL A 19 14.96 -5.42 -7.51
C VAL A 19 15.53 -6.17 -6.30
N ASP A 20 15.58 -5.54 -5.13
CA ASP A 20 16.10 -6.18 -3.91
C ASP A 20 15.25 -7.40 -3.54
N GLY A 21 13.92 -7.28 -3.66
CA GLY A 21 13.01 -8.40 -3.41
C GLY A 21 13.16 -9.53 -4.43
N VAL A 22 13.40 -9.20 -5.70
CA VAL A 22 13.65 -10.20 -6.77
C VAL A 22 14.96 -10.93 -6.50
N LEU A 23 16.01 -10.21 -6.09
CA LEU A 23 17.30 -10.79 -5.73
C LEU A 23 17.17 -11.75 -4.55
N THR A 24 16.51 -11.32 -3.47
CA THR A 24 16.30 -12.17 -2.28
C THR A 24 15.59 -13.49 -2.63
N VAL A 25 14.53 -13.44 -3.45
CA VAL A 25 13.82 -14.67 -3.85
C VAL A 25 14.73 -15.59 -4.69
N ASN A 26 15.52 -15.03 -5.61
CA ASN A 26 16.47 -15.81 -6.41
C ASN A 26 17.51 -16.51 -5.54
N GLU A 27 18.08 -15.80 -4.55
CA GLU A 27 19.06 -16.37 -3.61
C GLU A 27 18.46 -17.49 -2.76
N VAL A 28 17.22 -17.34 -2.29
CA VAL A 28 16.51 -18.39 -1.51
C VAL A 28 16.28 -19.64 -2.36
N VAL A 29 15.84 -19.47 -3.62
CA VAL A 29 15.63 -20.60 -4.54
C VAL A 29 16.94 -21.31 -4.86
N ASP A 30 17.98 -20.55 -5.13
CA ASP A 30 19.32 -21.06 -5.44
C ASP A 30 19.95 -21.79 -4.23
N LEU A 31 19.76 -21.27 -3.01
CA LEU A 31 20.16 -21.93 -1.78
C LEU A 31 19.45 -23.28 -1.59
N ALA A 32 18.12 -23.33 -1.76
CA ALA A 32 17.35 -24.57 -1.64
C ALA A 32 17.81 -25.63 -2.65
N LYS A 33 18.07 -25.22 -3.90
CA LYS A 33 18.61 -26.09 -4.95
C LYS A 33 19.96 -26.68 -4.56
N ARG A 34 20.90 -25.84 -4.08
CA ARG A 34 22.22 -26.31 -3.63
C ARG A 34 22.13 -27.25 -2.44
N ALA A 35 21.23 -26.98 -1.50
CA ALA A 35 21.00 -27.81 -0.33
C ALA A 35 20.23 -29.10 -0.62
N LYS A 36 19.73 -29.29 -1.86
CA LYS A 36 18.83 -30.40 -2.25
C LYS A 36 17.59 -30.48 -1.35
N GLN A 37 17.07 -29.33 -0.95
CA GLN A 37 15.86 -29.21 -0.14
C GLN A 37 14.69 -28.80 -1.02
N ASP A 38 13.53 -29.41 -0.77
CA ASP A 38 12.28 -28.98 -1.38
C ASP A 38 11.92 -27.57 -0.90
N CYS A 39 11.41 -26.75 -1.81
CA CYS A 39 11.04 -25.36 -1.54
C CYS A 39 9.65 -25.07 -2.08
N LEU A 40 8.81 -24.43 -1.25
CA LEU A 40 7.50 -23.92 -1.62
C LEU A 40 7.51 -22.40 -1.52
N ILE A 41 7.16 -21.73 -2.61
CA ILE A 41 6.97 -20.27 -2.62
C ILE A 41 5.47 -20.00 -2.65
N PHE A 42 4.99 -19.31 -1.62
CA PHE A 42 3.61 -18.84 -1.55
C PHE A 42 3.54 -17.38 -2.01
N LYS A 43 2.87 -17.15 -3.14
CA LYS A 43 2.63 -15.81 -3.69
C LYS A 43 1.16 -15.44 -3.49
N VAL A 44 0.92 -14.30 -2.86
CA VAL A 44 -0.40 -13.72 -2.65
C VAL A 44 -0.45 -12.35 -3.31
N ASP A 45 -1.58 -12.05 -3.94
CA ASP A 45 -1.87 -10.73 -4.50
C ASP A 45 -3.31 -10.34 -4.14
N PHE A 46 -3.56 -9.03 -4.03
CA PHE A 46 -4.89 -8.51 -3.71
C PHE A 46 -5.56 -7.99 -4.98
N GLU A 47 -6.74 -8.53 -5.30
CA GLU A 47 -7.56 -7.97 -6.37
C GLU A 47 -8.00 -6.54 -6.00
N LYS A 48 -7.60 -5.59 -6.85
CA LYS A 48 -7.91 -4.16 -6.72
C LYS A 48 -7.68 -3.66 -5.28
N ALA A 49 -6.44 -3.80 -4.79
CA ALA A 49 -6.10 -3.57 -3.38
C ALA A 49 -6.72 -2.30 -2.78
N TYR A 50 -6.67 -1.16 -3.49
CA TYR A 50 -7.23 0.13 -3.03
C TYR A 50 -8.76 0.17 -3.01
N ASP A 51 -9.42 -0.59 -3.89
CA ASP A 51 -10.87 -0.71 -3.92
C ASP A 51 -11.38 -1.64 -2.81
N SER A 52 -10.56 -2.56 -2.33
CA SER A 52 -10.97 -3.58 -1.36
C SER A 52 -10.61 -3.20 0.09
N VAL A 53 -9.90 -2.09 0.31
CA VAL A 53 -9.52 -1.65 1.67
C VAL A 53 -10.76 -1.22 2.46
N ASN A 54 -10.90 -1.76 3.68
CA ASN A 54 -11.87 -1.26 4.64
C ASN A 54 -11.34 0.00 5.33
N TRP A 55 -11.97 1.16 5.06
CA TRP A 55 -11.54 2.45 5.63
C TRP A 55 -11.68 2.56 7.15
N LYS A 56 -12.61 1.82 7.77
CA LYS A 56 -12.72 1.76 9.23
C LYS A 56 -11.54 1.00 9.83
N PHE A 57 -11.12 -0.09 9.18
CA PHE A 57 -9.93 -0.84 9.57
C PHE A 57 -8.67 0.00 9.43
N LEU A 58 -8.51 0.76 8.33
CA LEU A 58 -7.39 1.70 8.19
C LEU A 58 -7.33 2.69 9.35
N GLN A 59 -8.46 3.34 9.69
CA GLN A 59 -8.53 4.26 10.83
C GLN A 59 -8.18 3.58 12.16
N TYR A 60 -8.68 2.36 12.39
CA TYR A 60 -8.34 1.56 13.57
C TYR A 60 -6.83 1.28 13.68
N MET A 61 -6.19 0.89 12.58
CA MET A 61 -4.75 0.62 12.56
C MET A 61 -3.93 1.87 12.80
N LEU A 62 -4.30 3.00 12.20
CA LEU A 62 -3.60 4.27 12.42
C LEU A 62 -3.67 4.72 13.89
N ARG A 63 -4.82 4.54 14.56
CA ARG A 63 -4.94 4.79 16.02
C ARG A 63 -4.04 3.83 16.80
N SER A 64 -4.06 2.54 16.46
CA SER A 64 -3.28 1.50 17.13
C SER A 64 -1.77 1.71 17.01
N PHE A 65 -1.32 2.29 15.90
CA PHE A 65 0.08 2.65 15.69
C PHE A 65 0.47 4.01 16.32
N GLY A 66 -0.46 4.68 17.01
CA GLY A 66 -0.18 5.91 17.76
C GLY A 66 -0.15 7.18 16.90
N PHE A 67 -0.78 7.18 15.72
CA PHE A 67 -0.93 8.42 14.95
C PHE A 67 -1.91 9.37 15.63
N GLY A 68 -1.63 10.67 15.58
CA GLY A 68 -2.49 11.68 16.22
C GLY A 68 -3.82 11.89 15.49
N GLU A 69 -4.87 12.21 16.24
CA GLU A 69 -6.24 12.40 15.73
C GLU A 69 -6.34 13.36 14.55
N LYS A 70 -5.61 14.48 14.60
CA LYS A 70 -5.57 15.47 13.52
C LYS A 70 -5.08 14.86 12.20
N TRP A 71 -4.03 14.04 12.26
CA TRP A 71 -3.48 13.38 11.09
C TRP A 71 -4.41 12.29 10.56
N ILE A 72 -5.04 11.53 11.46
CA ILE A 72 -6.04 10.52 11.08
C ILE A 72 -7.24 11.18 10.40
N SER A 73 -7.69 12.34 10.89
CA SER A 73 -8.75 13.13 10.26
C SER A 73 -8.39 13.54 8.84
N TRP A 74 -7.16 14.00 8.60
CA TRP A 74 -6.69 14.34 7.25
C TRP A 74 -6.69 13.14 6.32
N MET A 75 -6.15 12.01 6.76
CA MET A 75 -6.17 10.77 5.97
C MET A 75 -7.59 10.33 5.64
N ARG A 76 -8.52 10.41 6.61
CA ARG A 76 -9.92 10.10 6.38
C ARG A 76 -10.53 11.00 5.30
N SER A 77 -10.27 12.30 5.34
CA SER A 77 -10.74 13.22 4.29
C SER A 77 -10.17 12.84 2.92
N CYS A 78 -8.90 12.45 2.83
CA CYS A 78 -8.29 12.07 1.55
C CYS A 78 -8.84 10.77 0.94
N VAL A 79 -9.23 9.78 1.78
CA VAL A 79 -9.62 8.44 1.28
C VAL A 79 -11.13 8.22 1.26
N CYS A 80 -11.91 8.99 2.03
CA CYS A 80 -13.37 8.88 2.09
C CYS A 80 -14.09 10.03 1.39
N ALA A 81 -13.39 11.12 1.04
CA ALA A 81 -13.98 12.24 0.32
C ALA A 81 -13.26 12.44 -1.01
N GLY A 82 -14.03 12.82 -2.02
CA GLY A 82 -13.52 13.17 -3.33
C GLY A 82 -14.65 13.79 -4.13
N ASN A 83 -14.39 14.99 -4.64
CA ASN A 83 -15.19 15.59 -5.69
C ASN A 83 -14.33 15.59 -6.95
N LEU A 84 -14.94 15.25 -8.08
CA LEU A 84 -14.30 15.22 -9.39
C LEU A 84 -15.01 16.23 -10.29
N SER A 85 -14.24 17.14 -10.89
CA SER A 85 -14.70 17.98 -11.99
C SER A 85 -13.91 17.62 -13.25
N VAL A 86 -14.55 17.65 -14.41
CA VAL A 86 -13.87 17.46 -15.71
C VAL A 86 -13.53 18.84 -16.27
N LEU A 87 -12.32 19.01 -16.81
CA LEU A 87 -11.96 20.23 -17.53
C LEU A 87 -12.44 20.13 -18.97
N VAL A 88 -13.37 21.00 -19.37
CA VAL A 88 -13.83 21.15 -20.76
C VAL A 88 -13.30 22.49 -21.28
N ASN A 89 -12.41 22.45 -22.27
CA ASN A 89 -11.73 23.63 -22.82
C ASN A 89 -11.03 24.48 -21.72
N GLY A 90 -10.44 23.82 -20.73
CA GLY A 90 -9.75 24.48 -19.63
C GLY A 90 -10.65 25.03 -18.51
N SER A 91 -11.97 24.93 -18.64
CA SER A 91 -12.93 25.32 -17.59
C SER A 91 -13.48 24.08 -16.86
N PRO A 92 -13.56 24.08 -15.52
CA PRO A 92 -14.13 22.97 -14.77
C PRO A 92 -15.65 22.90 -14.95
N THR A 93 -16.16 21.68 -15.10
CA THR A 93 -17.60 21.37 -14.98
C THR A 93 -18.03 21.38 -13.52
N ASP A 94 -19.33 21.24 -13.30
CA ASP A 94 -19.88 20.97 -11.97
C ASP A 94 -19.19 19.76 -11.32
N GLU A 95 -19.03 19.85 -9.99
CA GLU A 95 -18.40 18.81 -9.20
C GLU A 95 -19.32 17.60 -9.07
N VAL A 96 -18.76 16.43 -9.38
CA VAL A 96 -19.38 15.13 -9.13
C VAL A 96 -18.79 14.54 -7.86
N ASN A 97 -19.64 14.18 -6.91
CA ASN A 97 -19.20 13.47 -5.73
C ASN A 97 -18.82 12.03 -6.13
N ILE A 98 -17.56 11.66 -5.88
CA ILE A 98 -17.00 10.33 -6.18
C ILE A 98 -16.73 9.53 -4.90
N ALA A 99 -17.25 9.98 -3.76
CA ALA A 99 -17.23 9.17 -2.56
C ALA A 99 -18.04 7.89 -2.78
N ARG A 100 -17.51 6.78 -2.30
CA ARG A 100 -18.12 5.46 -2.37
C ARG A 100 -19.20 5.25 -1.33
#